data_AF-A0A5K1EP09-F1
#
_entry.id   AF-A0A5K1EP09-F1
#
_cell.length_a   1.000
_cell.length_b   1.000
_cell.length_c   1.000
_cell.angle_alpha   90.00
_cell.angle_beta   90.00
_cell.angle_gamma   90.00
#
_symmetry.space_group_name_H-M   'P 1'
#
loop_
_entity.id
_entity.type
_entity.pdbx_description
1 polymer ?
#
loop_
_entity_poly.entity_id
_entity_poly.type
_entity_poly.pdbx_seq_one_letter_code
_entity_poly.pdbx_strand_id
1 'polypeptide(L)' 'MGAEVKQEEKGKQSWDRVVVVEPQPKVSVLSWLLDVVESLAVRIANGKNGQQPQFFLTGNHAPVRETPPAHNLPVRGFLP' A
#
# COMPACT_ATOMS: atom_id res chain seq x y z
N MET A 1 41.08 -16.52 -8.26
CA MET A 1 39.78 -17.01 -8.77
C MET A 1 38.78 -15.88 -8.62
N GLY A 2 38.54 -15.16 -9.70
CA GLY A 2 37.58 -14.06 -9.73
C GLY A 2 36.16 -14.62 -9.78
N ALA A 3 35.26 -14.07 -8.97
CA ALA A 3 33.83 -14.31 -9.08
C ALA A 3 33.27 -13.27 -10.06
N GLU A 4 32.96 -13.73 -11.26
CA GLU A 4 32.31 -12.96 -12.30
C GLU A 4 30.82 -12.84 -11.95
N VAL A 5 30.38 -11.66 -11.54
CA VAL A 5 28.96 -11.38 -11.29
C VAL A 5 28.32 -10.96 -12.61
N LYS A 6 27.52 -11.87 -13.16
CA LYS A 6 26.72 -11.67 -14.37
C LYS A 6 25.65 -10.60 -14.10
N GLN A 7 25.78 -9.44 -14.74
CA GLN A 7 24.74 -8.43 -14.77
C GLN A 7 23.61 -8.87 -15.69
N GLU A 8 22.38 -8.82 -15.18
CA GLU A 8 21.16 -9.15 -15.91
C GLU A 8 20.62 -7.86 -16.57
N GLU A 9 20.65 -7.81 -17.91
CA GLU A 9 20.10 -6.71 -18.69
C GLU A 9 18.56 -6.71 -18.58
N LYS A 10 18.01 -5.75 -17.82
CA LYS A 10 16.58 -5.43 -17.91
C LYS A 10 16.34 -4.45 -19.06
N GLY A 11 15.63 -4.93 -20.08
CA GLY A 11 15.23 -4.18 -21.26
C GLY A 11 14.51 -2.88 -20.92
N LYS A 12 14.90 -1.81 -21.60
CA LYS A 12 14.32 -0.47 -21.52
C LYS A 12 12.90 -0.49 -22.10
N GLN A 13 11.88 -0.47 -21.25
CA GLN A 13 10.54 -0.02 -21.62
C GLN A 13 10.35 1.40 -21.10
N SER A 14 10.20 2.35 -22.03
CA SER A 14 9.95 3.75 -21.74
C SER A 14 8.52 3.96 -21.23
N TRP A 15 8.37 4.01 -19.90
CA TRP A 15 7.20 4.58 -19.22
C TRP A 15 7.65 5.86 -18.50
N ASP A 16 7.76 6.96 -19.25
CA ASP A 16 8.36 8.24 -18.84
C ASP A 16 7.58 9.02 -17.75
N ARG A 17 6.72 8.38 -16.95
CA ARG A 17 6.01 9.10 -15.86
C ARG A 17 5.46 8.27 -14.70
N VAL A 18 5.76 6.99 -14.63
CA VAL A 18 5.38 6.18 -13.47
C VAL A 18 6.63 6.00 -12.62
N VAL A 19 6.77 6.84 -11.58
CA VAL A 19 7.77 6.59 -10.54
C VAL A 19 7.30 5.36 -9.78
N VAL A 20 7.90 4.20 -10.07
CA VAL A 20 7.68 2.99 -9.31
C VAL A 20 8.30 3.20 -7.93
N VAL A 21 7.46 3.51 -6.94
CA VAL A 21 7.88 3.57 -5.55
C VAL A 21 8.04 2.13 -5.09
N GLU A 22 9.27 1.64 -5.09
CA GLU A 22 9.63 0.34 -4.53
C GLU A 22 10.21 0.58 -3.12
N PRO A 23 9.35 0.65 -2.08
CA PRO A 23 9.86 0.79 -0.73
C PRO A 23 10.71 -0.44 -0.40
N GLN A 24 11.86 -0.24 0.24
CA GLN A 24 12.65 -1.32 0.82
C GLN A 24 12.40 -1.38 2.31
N PRO A 25 11.29 -2.00 2.77
CA PRO A 25 11.01 -2.11 4.18
C PRO A 25 12.11 -2.95 4.84
N LYS A 26 12.88 -2.33 5.73
CA LYS A 26 13.82 -3.04 6.59
C LYS A 26 13.03 -3.70 7.71
N VAL A 27 12.57 -4.93 7.48
CA VAL A 27 11.86 -5.72 8.49
C VAL A 27 12.82 -5.99 9.65
N SER A 28 12.68 -5.24 10.73
CA SER A 28 13.54 -5.32 11.90
C SER A 28 12.72 -5.74 13.11
N VAL A 29 13.32 -6.58 13.97
CA VAL A 29 12.72 -6.98 15.26
C VAL A 29 12.36 -5.75 16.11
N LEU A 30 13.15 -4.68 15.99
CA LEU A 30 12.87 -3.39 16.63
C LEU A 30 11.58 -2.75 16.13
N SER A 31 11.31 -2.77 14.81
CA SER A 31 10.05 -2.25 14.25
C SER A 31 8.84 -3.02 14.76
N TRP A 32 8.95 -4.35 14.87
CA TRP A 32 7.88 -5.16 15.44
C TRP A 32 7.64 -4.86 16.91
N LEU A 33 8.71 -4.73 17.70
CA LEU A 33 8.60 -4.39 19.12
C LEU A 33 7.95 -3.01 19.31
N LEU A 34 8.33 -2.04 18.47
CA LEU A 34 7.77 -0.69 18.50
C LEU A 34 6.25 -0.72 18.22
N ASP A 35 5.83 -1.47 17.21
CA ASP A 35 4.41 -1.66 16.85
C ASP A 35 3.60 -2.28 17.99
N VAL A 36 4.18 -3.26 18.72
CA VAL A 36 3.54 -3.86 19.90
C VAL A 36 3.38 -2.85 21.04
N VAL A 37 4.42 -2.06 21.32
CA VAL A 37 4.39 -1.03 22.38
C VAL A 37 3.37 0.06 22.04
N GLU A 38 3.35 0.54 20.80
CA GLU A 38 2.37 1.51 20.33
C GLU A 38 0.95 0.96 20.47
N SER A 39 0.70 -0.25 19.99
CA SER A 39 -0.62 -0.88 20.06
C SER A 39 -1.12 -1.00 21.50
N LEU A 40 -0.24 -1.36 22.44
CA LEU A 40 -0.58 -1.43 23.86
C LEU A 40 -0.89 -0.05 24.44
N ALA A 41 -0.07 0.96 24.13
CA ALA A 41 -0.29 2.34 24.59
C ALA A 41 -1.60 2.93 24.05
N VAL A 42 -1.89 2.75 22.76
CA VAL A 42 -3.13 3.21 22.10
C VAL A 42 -4.36 2.54 22.73
N ARG A 43 -4.29 1.24 23.02
CA ARG A 43 -5.37 0.50 23.68
C ARG A 43 -5.62 0.98 25.11
N ILE A 44 -4.57 1.29 25.86
CA ILE A 44 -4.69 1.82 27.23
C ILE A 44 -5.29 3.23 27.20
N ALA A 45 -4.80 4.09 26.30
CA ALA A 45 -5.23 5.49 26.18
C ALA A 45 -6.68 5.64 25.69
N ASN A 46 -7.09 4.84 24.70
CA ASN A 46 -8.41 4.98 24.06
C ASN A 46 -9.46 3.98 24.59
N GLY A 47 -9.07 3.04 25.45
CA GLY A 47 -9.93 1.97 25.96
C GLY A 47 -10.60 1.12 24.87
N LYS A 48 -11.70 0.43 25.21
CA LYS A 48 -12.53 -0.32 24.24
C LYS A 48 -13.24 0.57 23.21
N ASN A 49 -13.29 1.89 23.43
CA ASN A 49 -14.04 2.84 22.60
C ASN A 49 -13.25 3.32 21.38
N GLY A 50 -11.92 3.15 21.35
CA GLY A 50 -11.08 3.50 20.20
C GLY A 50 -11.28 2.62 18.96
N GLN A 51 -12.06 1.55 19.05
CA GLN A 51 -12.41 0.67 17.92
C GLN A 51 -13.86 0.86 17.42
N GLN A 52 -14.59 1.86 17.94
CA GLN A 52 -15.94 2.09 17.44
C GLN A 52 -15.88 2.57 15.98
N PRO A 53 -16.69 1.97 15.07
CA PRO A 53 -16.71 2.38 13.68
C PRO A 53 -17.10 3.85 13.60
N GLN A 54 -16.21 4.66 13.04
CA GLN A 54 -16.39 6.10 12.94
C GLN A 54 -17.48 6.39 11.90
N PHE A 55 -18.50 7.16 12.28
CA PHE A 55 -19.63 7.49 11.39
C PHE A 55 -19.16 8.08 10.05
N PHE A 56 -18.08 8.86 10.05
CA PHE A 56 -17.52 9.47 8.83
C PHE A 56 -16.78 8.49 7.91
N LEU A 57 -16.54 7.25 8.34
CA LEU A 57 -15.99 6.16 7.52
C LEU A 57 -17.07 5.14 7.13
N THR A 58 -18.36 5.52 7.18
CA THR A 58 -19.47 4.62 6.83
C THR A 58 -19.96 4.82 5.39
N GLY A 59 -20.58 3.77 4.84
CA GLY A 59 -21.17 3.80 3.50
C GLY A 59 -20.16 4.11 2.40
N ASN A 60 -20.48 5.08 1.55
CA ASN A 60 -19.64 5.51 0.42
C ASN A 60 -18.33 6.20 0.84
N HIS A 61 -18.16 6.53 2.12
CA HIS A 61 -16.93 7.11 2.68
C HIS A 61 -16.00 6.06 3.27
N ALA A 62 -16.39 4.78 3.24
CA ALA A 62 -15.53 3.70 3.69
C ALA A 62 -14.32 3.55 2.75
N PRO A 63 -13.14 3.21 3.29
CA PRO A 63 -11.97 2.94 2.46
C PRO A 63 -12.22 1.75 1.53
N VAL A 64 -11.79 1.89 0.28
CA VAL A 64 -11.84 0.83 -0.75
C VAL A 64 -10.41 0.47 -1.14
N ARG A 65 -10.17 -0.80 -1.45
CA ARG A 65 -8.86 -1.25 -1.94
C ARG A 65 -8.58 -0.65 -3.32
N GLU A 66 -7.29 -0.48 -3.64
CA GLU A 66 -6.91 -0.06 -4.99
C GLU A 66 -7.43 -1.03 -6.03
N THR A 67 -8.03 -0.49 -7.09
CA THR A 67 -8.60 -1.27 -8.18
C THR A 67 -7.56 -1.35 -9.30
N PRO A 68 -7.17 -2.56 -9.76
CA PRO A 68 -6.24 -2.71 -10.87
C PRO A 68 -6.83 -2.11 -12.16
N PRO A 69 -6.01 -1.81 -13.18
CA PRO A 69 -6.49 -1.30 -14.45
C PRO A 69 -7.58 -2.19 -15.04
N ALA A 70 -8.77 -1.60 -15.31
CA ALA A 70 -9.90 -2.28 -15.92
C ALA A 70 -10.11 -1.74 -17.34
N HIS A 71 -9.99 -2.62 -18.34
CA HIS A 71 -10.21 -2.27 -19.74
C HIS A 71 -11.69 -2.42 -20.12
N ASN A 72 -12.14 -1.66 -21.14
CA ASN A 72 -13.47 -1.78 -21.73
C ASN A 72 -14.62 -1.60 -20.72
N LEU A 73 -14.54 -0.56 -19.89
CA LEU A 73 -15.64 -0.18 -19.01
C LEU A 73 -16.93 0.03 -19.82
N PRO A 74 -18.09 -0.48 -19.36
CA PRO A 74 -19.32 -0.41 -20.13
C PRO A 74 -19.76 1.05 -20.30
N VAL A 75 -19.94 1.45 -21.56
CA VAL A 75 -20.41 2.79 -21.93
C VAL A 75 -21.87 2.71 -22.33
N ARG A 76 -22.69 3.59 -21.78
CA ARG A 76 -24.06 3.81 -22.25
C ARG A 76 -24.09 5.11 -23.06
N GLY A 77 -24.63 5.06 -24.27
CA GLY A 77 -24.67 6.20 -25.19
C GLY A 77 -23.41 6.31 -26.05
N PHE A 78 -22.92 7.53 -26.28
CA PHE A 78 -21.75 7.82 -27.12
C PHE A 78 -20.78 8.72 -26.35
N LEU A 79 -19.53 8.27 -26.18
CA LEU A 79 -18.44 9.11 -25.65
C LEU A 79 -17.79 9.85 -26.84
N PRO A 80 -17.72 11.20 -26.81
CA PRO A 80 -17.04 11.97 -27.85
C PRO A 80 -15.51 11.82 -27.83
#